data_AF-A0A385Z081-F1
#
_entry.id   AF-A0A385Z081-F1
#
_cell.length_a   1.000
_cell.length_b   1.000
_cell.length_c   1.000
_cell.angle_alpha   90.00
_cell.angle_beta   90.00
_cell.angle_gamma   90.00
#
_symmetry.space_group_name_H-M   'P 1'
#
loop_
_entity.id
_entity.type
_entity.pdbx_description
1 polymer ?
#
loop_
_entity_poly.entity_id
_entity_poly.type
_entity_poly.pdbx_seq_one_letter_code
_entity_poly.pdbx_strand_id
1 'polypeptide(L)'
;MKRFAMLIVAALLTAPVFAADLCDINLQKLEDALATQAPNGDTATQQVEQLKAKAEEAKVVGDTEGCINNSNKALQVLENSDKGGGGIS
;
A
#
# COMPACT_ATOMS: atom_id res chain seq x y z
N MET A 1 31.07 -47.18 -0.19
CA MET A 1 31.27 -45.92 -0.95
C MET A 1 30.15 -44.96 -0.56
N LYS A 2 30.52 -43.77 -0.07
CA LYS A 2 29.67 -42.82 0.64
C LYS A 2 28.51 -42.34 -0.24
N ARG A 3 27.29 -42.35 0.30
CA ARG A 3 26.09 -41.78 -0.33
C ARG A 3 26.32 -40.27 -0.49
N PHE A 4 26.50 -39.81 -1.73
CA PHE A 4 26.54 -38.39 -2.03
C PHE A 4 25.14 -37.80 -1.86
N ALA A 5 24.86 -37.30 -0.66
CA ALA A 5 23.69 -36.47 -0.44
C ALA A 5 23.94 -35.11 -1.11
N MET A 6 23.38 -34.91 -2.30
CA MET A 6 23.29 -33.60 -2.93
C MET A 6 22.20 -32.82 -2.19
N LEU A 7 22.59 -31.98 -1.24
CA LEU A 7 21.70 -30.97 -0.69
C LEU A 7 21.68 -29.78 -1.66
N ILE A 8 20.71 -29.79 -2.58
CA ILE A 8 20.38 -28.59 -3.35
C ILE A 8 19.65 -27.67 -2.39
N VAL A 9 20.40 -26.78 -1.73
CA VAL A 9 19.83 -25.61 -1.08
C VAL A 9 19.46 -24.66 -2.21
N ALA A 10 18.20 -24.73 -2.65
CA ALA A 10 17.62 -23.63 -3.40
C ALA A 10 17.63 -22.42 -2.46
N ALA A 11 18.62 -21.54 -2.62
CA ALA A 11 18.54 -20.22 -2.04
C ALA A 11 17.30 -19.56 -2.64
N LEU A 12 16.22 -19.48 -1.86
CA LEU A 12 15.14 -18.56 -2.13
C LEU A 12 15.79 -17.16 -2.09
N LEU A 13 16.30 -16.69 -3.22
CA LEU A 13 16.76 -15.30 -3.41
C LEU A 13 15.57 -14.31 -3.39
N THR A 14 14.41 -14.76 -2.93
CA THR A 14 13.25 -13.94 -2.60
C THR A 14 12.96 -14.08 -1.10
N ALA A 15 13.99 -14.02 -0.24
CA ALA A 15 13.73 -13.66 1.14
C ALA A 15 13.06 -12.27 1.13
N PRO A 16 11.94 -12.08 1.85
CA PRO A 16 11.22 -10.82 1.81
C PRO A 16 12.17 -9.74 2.33
N VAL A 17 12.38 -8.71 1.52
CA VAL A 17 13.11 -7.52 1.93
C VAL A 17 12.36 -6.91 3.11
N PHE A 18 12.81 -7.19 4.34
CA PHE A 18 12.33 -6.57 5.57
C PHE A 18 12.78 -5.10 5.67
N ALA A 19 12.61 -4.35 4.59
CA ALA A 19 12.43 -2.91 4.59
C ALA A 19 11.07 -2.73 3.92
N ALA A 20 10.06 -2.33 4.68
CA ALA A 20 8.74 -2.09 4.11
C ALA A 20 8.90 -1.14 2.93
N ASP A 21 8.55 -1.62 1.73
CA ASP A 21 8.61 -0.80 0.52
C ASP A 21 7.74 0.45 0.75
N LEU A 22 8.11 1.58 0.16
CA LEU A 22 7.32 2.81 0.33
C LEU A 22 5.85 2.59 -0.09
N CYS A 23 5.62 1.71 -1.07
CA CYS A 23 4.29 1.21 -1.45
C CYS A 23 3.57 0.57 -0.26
N ASP A 24 4.20 -0.39 0.44
CA ASP A 24 3.64 -1.07 1.61
C ASP A 24 3.34 -0.08 2.76
N ILE A 25 4.27 0.84 3.04
CA ILE A 25 4.08 1.86 4.07
C ILE A 25 2.89 2.75 3.75
N ASN A 26 2.73 3.18 2.50
CA ASN A 26 1.60 4.02 2.10
C ASN A 26 0.28 3.25 2.13
N LEU A 27 0.27 2.00 1.66
CA LEU A 27 -0.92 1.14 1.72
C LEU A 27 -1.37 0.91 3.16
N GLN A 28 -0.44 0.62 4.07
CA GLN A 28 -0.76 0.46 5.49
C GLN A 28 -1.37 1.74 6.08
N LYS A 29 -0.80 2.91 5.78
CA LYS A 29 -1.36 4.21 6.22
C LYS A 29 -2.78 4.44 5.70
N LEU A 30 -3.06 4.03 4.46
CA LEU A 30 -4.40 4.11 3.88
C LEU A 30 -5.38 3.20 4.59
N GLU A 31 -4.97 1.97 4.91
CA GLU A 31 -5.79 1.02 5.67
C GLU A 31 -6.12 1.55 7.06
N ASP A 32 -5.12 2.07 7.78
CA ASP A 32 -5.30 2.67 9.09
C ASP A 32 -6.25 3.89 9.02
N ALA A 33 -6.10 4.74 8.01
CA ALA A 33 -6.98 5.90 7.82
C ALA A 33 -8.41 5.50 7.45
N LEU A 34 -8.60 4.50 6.59
CA LEU A 34 -9.94 4.01 6.22
C LEU A 34 -10.62 3.27 7.37
N ALA A 35 -9.85 2.60 8.24
CA ALA A 35 -10.39 1.94 9.43
C ALA A 35 -10.87 2.93 10.50
N THR A 36 -10.28 4.13 10.54
CA THR A 36 -10.64 5.19 11.50
C THR A 36 -11.72 6.13 10.97
N GLN A 37 -11.87 6.25 9.65
CA GLN A 37 -12.93 7.04 9.03
C GLN A 37 -14.23 6.23 8.96
N ALA A 38 -15.32 6.80 9.47
CA ALA A 38 -16.64 6.25 9.21
C ALA A 38 -16.90 6.28 7.68
N PRO A 39 -17.43 5.20 7.07
CA PRO A 39 -17.80 5.20 5.66
C PRO A 39 -18.98 6.16 5.47
N ASN A 40 -18.68 7.42 5.23
CA ASN A 40 -19.70 8.47 5.08
C ASN A 40 -20.24 8.55 3.65
N GLY A 41 -19.79 7.68 2.74
CA GLY A 41 -20.18 7.67 1.33
C GLY A 41 -19.70 8.88 0.53
N ASP A 42 -18.84 9.70 1.13
CA ASP A 42 -18.37 10.96 0.57
C ASP A 42 -17.50 10.75 -0.68
N THR A 43 -17.52 11.72 -1.59
CA THR A 43 -16.82 11.61 -2.89
C THR A 43 -15.31 11.42 -2.69
N ALA A 44 -14.75 12.03 -1.64
CA ALA A 44 -13.35 11.85 -1.26
C ALA A 44 -13.03 10.42 -0.83
N THR A 45 -13.88 9.79 -0.01
CA THR A 45 -13.70 8.39 0.42
C THR A 45 -13.69 7.45 -0.78
N GLN A 46 -14.64 7.62 -1.72
CA GLN A 46 -14.68 6.79 -2.94
C GLN A 46 -13.42 6.97 -3.79
N GLN A 47 -12.90 8.20 -3.91
CA GLN A 47 -11.67 8.47 -4.63
C GLN A 47 -10.45 7.81 -3.98
N VAL A 48 -10.38 7.82 -2.65
CA VAL A 48 -9.32 7.16 -1.86
C VAL A 48 -9.36 5.65 -2.09
N GLU A 49 -10.54 5.03 -2.00
CA GLU A 49 -10.70 3.59 -2.24
C GLU A 49 -10.27 3.19 -3.67
N GLN A 50 -10.65 3.98 -4.68
CA GLN A 50 -10.22 3.73 -6.06
C GLN A 50 -8.71 3.84 -6.26
N LEU A 51 -8.07 4.83 -5.63
CA LEU A 51 -6.62 5.00 -5.69
C LEU A 51 -5.88 3.90 -4.92
N LYS A 52 -6.42 3.45 -3.78
CA LYS A 52 -5.91 2.28 -3.04
C LYS A 52 -5.94 1.04 -3.93
N ALA A 53 -7.08 0.75 -4.57
CA ALA A 53 -7.23 -0.42 -5.44
C ALA A 53 -6.22 -0.42 -6.61
N LYS A 54 -5.98 0.76 -7.23
CA LYS A 54 -4.96 0.90 -8.28
C LYS A 54 -3.54 0.67 -7.76
N ALA A 55 -3.24 1.11 -6.54
CA ALA A 55 -1.94 0.88 -5.92
C ALA A 55 -1.73 -0.61 -5.62
N GLU A 56 -2.76 -1.31 -5.15
CA GLU A 56 -2.74 -2.76 -4.92
C GLU A 56 -2.55 -3.55 -6.23
N GLU A 57 -3.25 -3.17 -7.30
CA GLU A 57 -3.05 -3.77 -8.64
C GLU A 57 -1.61 -3.56 -9.13
N ALA A 58 -1.10 -2.33 -9.05
CA ALA A 58 0.27 -1.99 -9.44
C ALA A 58 1.30 -2.83 -8.64
N LYS A 59 1.08 -2.99 -7.33
CA LYS A 59 1.91 -3.86 -6.48
C LYS A 59 1.90 -5.32 -6.94
N VAL A 60 0.72 -5.86 -7.28
CA VAL A 60 0.57 -7.26 -7.73
C VAL A 60 1.31 -7.51 -9.04
N VAL A 61 1.31 -6.56 -9.97
CA VAL A 61 2.02 -6.69 -11.26
C VAL A 61 3.49 -6.26 -11.19
N GLY A 62 3.98 -5.84 -10.02
CA GLY A 62 5.37 -5.41 -9.82
C GLY A 62 5.68 -3.99 -10.29
N ASP A 63 4.67 -3.15 -10.55
CA ASP A 63 4.82 -1.72 -10.83
C ASP A 63 4.94 -0.93 -9.52
N THR A 64 6.14 -0.91 -8.95
CA THR A 64 6.43 -0.22 -7.68
C THR A 64 6.19 1.28 -7.75
N GLU A 65 6.56 1.94 -8.85
CA GLU A 65 6.37 3.39 -9.01
C GLU A 65 4.88 3.73 -9.14
N GLY A 66 4.12 2.94 -9.90
CA GLY A 66 2.67 3.04 -9.98
C GLY A 66 2.01 2.85 -8.61
N CYS A 67 2.47 1.88 -7.81
CA CYS A 67 1.96 1.71 -6.46
C CYS A 67 2.23 2.94 -5.58
N ILE A 68 3.47 3.42 -5.53
CA ILE A 68 3.86 4.57 -4.71
C ILE A 68 3.06 5.82 -5.12
N ASN A 69 2.92 6.07 -6.42
CA ASN A 69 2.20 7.24 -6.93
C ASN A 69 0.71 7.20 -6.58
N ASN A 70 0.03 6.08 -6.84
CA ASN A 70 -1.40 5.95 -6.54
C ASN A 70 -1.68 6.00 -5.03
N SER A 71 -0.87 5.31 -4.23
CA SER A 71 -1.01 5.31 -2.76
C SER A 71 -0.71 6.68 -2.14
N ASN A 72 0.29 7.41 -2.64
CA ASN A 72 0.57 8.78 -2.19
C ASN A 72 -0.56 9.75 -2.55
N LYS A 73 -1.12 9.66 -3.77
CA LYS A 73 -2.29 10.45 -4.16
C LYS A 73 -3.48 10.20 -3.26
N ALA A 74 -3.74 8.95 -2.87
CA ALA A 74 -4.81 8.61 -1.95
C ALA A 74 -4.61 9.28 -0.58
N LEU A 75 -3.38 9.28 -0.06
CA LEU A 75 -3.05 9.98 1.20
C LEU A 75 -3.28 11.49 1.10
N GLN A 76 -2.88 12.11 -0.02
CA GLN A 76 -3.13 13.54 -0.25
C GLN A 76 -4.63 13.89 -0.26
N VAL A 77 -5.49 13.03 -0.82
CA VAL A 77 -6.94 13.23 -0.81
C VAL A 77 -7.47 13.22 0.62
N LEU A 78 -7.02 12.28 1.46
CA LEU A 78 -7.36 12.23 2.88
C LEU A 78 -6.92 13.50 3.61
N GLU A 79 -5.66 13.91 3.43
CA GLU A 79 -5.10 15.10 4.05
C GLU A 79 -5.82 16.39 3.65
N ASN A 80 -6.27 16.50 2.40
CA ASN A 80 -7.03 17.65 1.93
C ASN A 80 -8.48 17.65 2.44
N SER A 81 -9.06 16.46 2.61
CA SER A 81 -10.41 16.30 3.15
C SER A 81 -10.47 16.65 4.64
N ASP A 82 -9.44 16.28 5.41
CA ASP A 82 -9.29 16.65 6.82
C ASP A 82 -9.10 18.18 6.99
N LYS A 83 -8.22 18.78 6.17
CA LYS A 83 -7.98 20.24 6.19
C LYS A 83 -9.20 21.07 5.76
N GLY A 84 -10.08 20.53 4.91
CA GLY A 84 -11.33 21.18 4.51
C GLY A 84 -12.41 21.22 5.61
N GLY A 85 -12.31 20.36 6.63
CA GLY A 85 -13.24 20.30 7.76
C GLY A 85 -12.90 21.20 8.95
N GLY A 86 -11.69 21.76 9.01
CA GLY A 86 -11.19 22.56 10.14
C GLY A 86 -11.48 24.08 10.08
N GLY A 87 -12.32 24.53 9.14
CA GLY A 87 -12.52 25.95 8.82
C GLY A 87 -13.83 26.58 9.31
N ILE A 88 -14.54 25.99 10.28
CA ILE A 88 -15.66 26.64 10.95
C ILE A 88 -15.50 26.53 12.48
N SER A 89 -14.96 27.57 13.08
CA SER A 89 -15.14 27.93 14.48
C SER A 89 -15.25 29.45 14.55
#